data_AF-A0A661ZIM9-F1
#
_entry.id   AF-A0A661ZIM9-F1
#
_cell.length_a   1.000
_cell.length_b   1.000
_cell.length_c   1.000
_cell.angle_alpha   90.00
_cell.angle_beta   90.00
_cell.angle_gamma   90.00
#
_symmetry.space_group_name_H-M   'P 1'
#
loop_
_entity.id
_entity.type
_entity.pdbx_description
1 polymer ?
#
loop_
_entity_poly.entity_id
_entity_poly.type
_entity_poly.pdbx_seq_one_letter_code
_entity_poly.pdbx_strand_id
1 'polypeptide(L)'
;IPHLKAQSSVGMRQTYISIIDGFSGEPQRRGFNSQSIYEPDFKLSPDGKLFGIVSHQARFLELHIYDAETRKMLYRYTQSFRLFEKSEGEFTMPDSRASFVFLPNEETIVMTMGNRLIYWNYASENN
;
A
#
# COMPACT_ATOMS: atom_id res chain seq x y z
N ILE A 1 14.61 -1.84 -9.47
CA ILE A 1 13.87 -0.56 -9.44
C ILE A 1 14.74 0.43 -8.68
N PRO A 2 15.04 1.64 -9.21
CA PRO A 2 15.87 2.60 -8.47
C PRO A 2 15.16 2.98 -7.17
N HIS A 3 15.92 3.05 -6.08
CA HIS A 3 15.44 3.26 -4.71
C HIS A 3 15.04 4.71 -4.42
N LEU A 4 15.07 5.58 -5.43
CA LEU A 4 14.83 7.01 -5.29
C LEU A 4 13.33 7.29 -5.30
N LYS A 5 12.82 7.58 -4.10
CA LYS A 5 11.49 8.14 -3.89
C LYS A 5 11.63 9.66 -3.76
N ALA A 6 10.76 10.41 -4.43
CA ALA A 6 10.75 11.87 -4.39
C ALA A 6 9.40 12.36 -3.87
N GLN A 7 9.43 13.21 -2.85
CA GLN A 7 8.24 13.82 -2.25
C GLN A 7 8.06 15.23 -2.80
N SER A 8 6.91 15.50 -3.43
CA SER A 8 6.60 16.81 -4.01
C SER A 8 5.76 17.70 -3.08
N SER A 9 5.11 17.13 -2.05
CA SER A 9 4.21 17.87 -1.16
C SER A 9 4.83 18.16 0.21
N VAL A 10 4.66 19.38 0.71
CA VAL A 10 5.10 19.84 2.05
C VAL A 10 4.04 19.56 3.13
N GLY A 11 2.83 19.16 2.73
CA GLY A 11 1.74 18.81 3.64
C GLY A 11 1.90 17.39 4.20
N MET A 12 1.35 17.14 5.40
CA MET A 12 1.45 15.81 6.02
C MET A 12 0.77 14.72 5.18
N ARG A 13 -0.41 14.99 4.60
CA ARG A 13 -1.16 13.96 3.85
C ARG A 13 -0.56 13.67 2.49
N GLN A 14 -0.17 12.42 2.27
CA GLN A 14 0.29 11.89 0.98
C GLN A 14 -0.84 11.12 0.30
N THR A 15 -1.73 11.87 -0.37
CA THR A 15 -2.96 11.31 -0.99
C THR A 15 -2.75 10.67 -2.36
N TYR A 16 -1.58 10.85 -2.98
CA TYR A 16 -1.33 10.35 -4.33
C TYR A 16 0.11 9.87 -4.48
N ILE A 17 0.29 8.79 -5.25
CA ILE A 17 1.58 8.36 -5.77
C ILE A 17 1.64 8.74 -7.24
N SER A 18 2.51 9.69 -7.57
CA SER A 18 2.75 10.12 -8.94
C SER A 18 3.75 9.20 -9.64
N ILE A 19 3.60 9.06 -10.96
CA ILE A 19 4.53 8.33 -11.81
C ILE A 19 5.37 9.34 -12.58
N ILE A 20 6.67 9.09 -12.69
CA ILE A 20 7.61 9.91 -13.46
C ILE A 20 8.21 9.02 -14.54
N ASP A 21 8.36 9.56 -15.75
CA ASP A 21 9.13 8.91 -16.79
C ASP A 21 10.63 8.95 -16.44
N GLY A 22 11.25 7.78 -16.28
CA GLY A 22 12.63 7.70 -15.79
C GLY A 22 13.68 8.25 -16.75
N PHE A 23 13.36 8.43 -18.04
CA PHE A 23 14.30 8.94 -19.04
C PHE A 23 14.23 10.47 -19.15
N SER A 24 13.02 11.02 -19.25
CA SER A 24 12.77 12.45 -19.40
C SER A 24 12.63 13.20 -18.07
N GLY A 25 12.31 12.52 -16.98
CA GLY A 25 12.03 13.14 -15.68
C GLY A 25 10.64 13.81 -15.61
N GLU A 26 9.85 13.73 -16.67
CA GLU A 26 8.53 14.37 -16.73
C GLU A 26 7.48 13.58 -15.94
N PRO A 27 6.63 14.27 -15.15
CA PRO A 27 5.54 13.63 -14.44
C PRO A 27 4.46 13.16 -15.42
N GLN A 28 3.99 11.93 -15.23
CA GLN A 28 2.82 11.45 -15.95
C GLN A 28 1.55 11.99 -15.27
N ARG A 29 0.54 12.36 -16.08
CA ARG A 29 -0.77 12.82 -15.59
C ARG A 29 -1.62 11.72 -14.95
N ARG A 30 -1.01 10.60 -14.54
CA ARG A 30 -1.64 9.41 -13.98
C ARG A 30 -0.87 8.98 -12.74
N GLY A 31 -1.59 8.46 -11.75
CA GLY A 31 -1.03 8.03 -10.48
C GLY A 31 -1.99 7.14 -9.73
N PHE A 32 -1.60 6.75 -8.52
CA PHE A 32 -2.41 5.91 -7.65
C PHE A 32 -2.91 6.71 -6.45
N ASN A 33 -4.13 6.40 -6.01
CA ASN A 33 -4.68 7.00 -4.81
C ASN A 33 -4.04 6.34 -3.58
N SER A 34 -3.48 7.17 -2.70
CA SER A 34 -3.04 6.78 -1.37
C SER A 34 -3.99 7.43 -0.36
N GLN A 35 -4.26 6.77 0.76
CA GLN A 35 -4.91 7.42 1.90
C GLN A 35 -3.96 7.57 3.08
N SER A 36 -2.66 7.43 2.85
CA SER A 36 -1.65 7.48 3.91
C SER A 36 -1.38 8.90 4.40
N ILE A 37 -1.31 9.01 5.73
CA ILE A 37 -0.92 10.23 6.44
C ILE A 37 0.61 10.44 6.39
N TYR A 38 1.39 9.39 6.12
CA TYR A 38 2.84 9.45 5.91
C TYR A 38 3.20 8.85 4.56
N GLU A 39 4.47 8.90 4.19
CA GLU A 39 4.97 8.22 3.00
C GLU A 39 4.60 6.73 3.05
N PRO A 40 3.78 6.22 2.10
CA PRO A 40 3.38 4.83 2.11
C PRO A 40 4.54 3.92 1.67
N ASP A 41 4.53 2.68 2.17
CA ASP A 41 5.23 1.61 1.48
C ASP A 41 4.42 1.20 0.24
N PHE A 42 5.10 1.09 -0.90
CA PHE A 42 4.48 0.70 -2.16
C PHE A 42 5.48 -0.09 -2.99
N LYS A 43 4.99 -1.07 -3.73
CA LYS A 43 5.79 -2.01 -4.52
C LYS A 43 5.06 -2.42 -5.78
N LEU A 44 5.83 -2.75 -6.82
CA LEU A 44 5.35 -3.39 -8.03
C LEU A 44 5.48 -4.92 -7.87
N SER A 45 4.56 -5.69 -8.43
CA SER A 45 4.71 -7.15 -8.54
C SER A 45 5.92 -7.51 -9.40
N PRO A 46 6.50 -8.72 -9.24
CA PRO A 46 7.63 -9.17 -10.05
C PRO A 46 7.34 -9.13 -11.56
N ASP A 47 6.10 -9.47 -11.98
CA ASP A 47 5.66 -9.38 -13.37
C ASP A 47 5.29 -7.97 -13.85
N GLY A 48 5.25 -6.99 -12.95
CA GLY A 48 4.94 -5.60 -13.26
C GLY A 48 3.46 -5.27 -13.43
N LYS A 49 2.54 -6.24 -13.30
CA LYS A 49 1.11 -6.03 -13.57
C LYS A 49 0.33 -5.49 -12.39
N LEU A 50 0.83 -5.67 -11.17
CA LEU A 50 0.17 -5.21 -9.95
C LEU A 50 1.01 -4.15 -9.25
N PHE A 51 0.31 -3.19 -8.67
CA PHE A 51 0.89 -2.15 -7.83
C PHE A 51 0.23 -2.15 -6.46
N GLY A 52 1.02 -2.41 -5.41
CA GLY A 52 0.54 -2.44 -4.04
C GLY A 52 0.88 -1.15 -3.29
N ILE A 53 -0.01 -0.70 -2.41
CA ILE A 53 0.20 0.46 -1.54
C ILE A 53 -0.33 0.15 -0.14
N VAL A 54 0.51 0.36 0.87
CA VAL A 54 0.05 0.40 2.25
C VAL A 54 -0.60 1.75 2.52
N SER A 55 -1.88 1.70 2.90
CA SER A 55 -2.75 2.84 3.10
C SER A 55 -3.13 3.00 4.58
N HIS A 56 -2.97 4.21 5.12
CA HIS A 56 -3.18 4.52 6.54
C HIS A 56 -4.15 5.71 6.72
N GLN A 57 -5.46 5.50 6.57
CA GLN A 57 -6.41 6.64 6.56
C GLN A 57 -6.92 7.11 7.92
N ALA A 58 -7.00 6.27 8.95
CA ALA A 58 -7.36 6.72 10.31
C ALA A 58 -7.36 5.59 11.34
N ARG A 59 -8.04 4.48 11.01
CA ARG A 59 -8.49 3.50 12.01
C ARG A 59 -8.03 2.08 11.75
N PHE A 60 -7.87 1.71 10.49
CA PHE A 60 -7.37 0.40 10.10
C PHE A 60 -6.19 0.56 9.16
N LEU A 61 -5.26 -0.37 9.31
CA LEU A 61 -4.18 -0.53 8.36
C LEU A 61 -4.71 -1.30 7.16
N GLU A 62 -4.44 -0.78 5.97
CA GLU A 62 -4.98 -1.32 4.73
C GLU A 62 -3.86 -1.54 3.72
N LEU A 63 -4.01 -2.58 2.90
CA LEU A 63 -3.20 -2.82 1.73
C LEU A 63 -4.11 -2.78 0.50
N HIS A 64 -3.83 -1.86 -0.40
CA HIS A 64 -4.54 -1.73 -1.67
C HIS A 64 -3.71 -2.32 -2.79
N ILE A 65 -4.33 -3.13 -3.65
CA ILE A 65 -3.72 -3.69 -4.84
C ILE A 65 -4.43 -3.12 -6.06
N TYR A 66 -3.65 -2.53 -6.96
CA TYR A 66 -4.10 -1.94 -8.20
C TYR A 66 -3.56 -2.73 -9.39
N ASP A 67 -4.32 -2.74 -10.47
CA ASP A 67 -3.80 -3.03 -11.79
C ASP A 67 -2.84 -1.89 -12.20
N ALA A 68 -1.60 -2.22 -12.57
CA ALA A 68 -0.56 -1.24 -12.84
C ALA A 68 -0.80 -0.45 -14.15
N GLU A 69 -1.53 -1.02 -15.11
CA GLU A 69 -1.82 -0.42 -16.42
C GLU A 69 -3.14 0.36 -16.42
N THR A 70 -4.19 -0.18 -15.83
CA THR A 70 -5.50 0.48 -15.79
C THR A 70 -5.65 1.37 -14.56
N ARG A 71 -4.82 1.17 -13.53
CA ARG A 71 -4.84 1.89 -12.24
C ARG A 71 -6.14 1.67 -11.46
N LYS A 72 -6.88 0.62 -11.81
CA LYS A 72 -8.09 0.20 -11.10
C LYS A 72 -7.69 -0.58 -9.84
N MET A 73 -8.30 -0.28 -8.71
CA MET A 73 -8.15 -1.10 -7.49
C MET A 73 -8.80 -2.47 -7.74
N LEU A 74 -8.03 -3.53 -7.58
CA LEU A 74 -8.46 -4.91 -7.74
C LEU A 74 -8.80 -5.53 -6.38
N TYR A 75 -7.92 -5.33 -5.39
CA TYR A 75 -8.05 -5.95 -4.08
C TYR A 75 -7.78 -4.96 -2.95
N ARG A 76 -8.39 -5.24 -1.80
CA ARG A 76 -8.18 -4.48 -0.57
C ARG A 76 -8.15 -5.44 0.61
N TYR A 77 -7.01 -5.51 1.28
CA TYR A 77 -6.89 -6.16 2.57
C TYR A 77 -7.04 -5.11 3.67
N THR A 78 -7.90 -5.37 4.65
CA THR A 78 -8.11 -4.49 5.80
C THR A 78 -7.85 -5.26 7.08
N GLN A 79 -6.90 -4.80 7.89
CA GLN A 79 -6.68 -5.38 9.20
C GLN A 79 -7.69 -4.79 10.21
N SER A 80 -8.84 -5.42 10.34
CA SER A 80 -9.89 -5.04 11.29
C SER A 80 -9.58 -5.59 12.69
N PHE A 81 -8.69 -4.94 13.46
CA PHE A 81 -8.54 -5.29 14.87
C PHE A 81 -9.66 -4.64 15.70
N ARG A 82 -10.72 -5.41 15.97
CA ARG A 82 -11.60 -5.23 17.14
C ARG A 82 -12.11 -6.60 17.53
N LEU A 83 -11.42 -7.24 18.47
CA LEU A 83 -12.10 -8.27 19.26
C LEU A 83 -12.10 -7.97 20.76
N PHE A 84 -11.09 -7.34 21.38
CA PHE A 84 -11.14 -7.17 22.85
C PHE A 84 -10.48 -5.94 23.50
N GLU A 85 -9.89 -4.99 22.77
CA GLU A 85 -9.24 -3.83 23.43
C GLU A 85 -10.10 -2.56 23.36
N LYS A 86 -10.58 -2.14 24.53
CA LYS A 86 -11.11 -0.79 24.78
C LYS A 86 -9.95 0.21 24.63
N SER A 87 -9.71 0.71 23.43
CA SER A 87 -9.05 2.01 23.29
C SER A 87 -10.17 3.06 23.28
N GLU A 88 -10.28 3.81 24.37
CA GLU A 88 -11.22 4.92 24.51
C GLU A 88 -10.92 5.98 23.44
N GLY A 89 -11.57 5.88 22.27
CA GLY A 89 -11.66 6.97 21.28
C GLY A 89 -10.36 7.45 20.61
N GLU A 90 -9.18 7.02 21.03
CA GLU A 90 -7.91 7.54 20.54
C GLU A 90 -7.39 6.83 19.29
N PHE A 91 -6.76 7.63 18.43
CA PHE A 91 -6.08 7.25 17.20
C PHE A 91 -5.04 6.17 17.49
N THR A 92 -5.38 4.91 17.16
CA THR A 92 -4.52 3.76 17.43
C THR A 92 -3.42 3.68 16.37
N MET A 93 -2.35 4.46 16.53
CA MET A 93 -1.12 4.26 15.76
C MET A 93 0.06 4.47 16.68
N PRO A 94 0.85 3.41 16.95
CA PRO A 94 2.28 3.65 17.09
C PRO A 94 3.13 2.79 16.18
N ASP A 95 2.61 1.72 15.56
CA ASP A 95 3.44 0.86 14.73
C ASP A 95 3.27 1.13 13.23
N SER A 96 4.00 2.13 12.76
CA SER A 96 4.16 2.48 11.34
C SER A 96 5.00 1.47 10.55
N ARG A 97 5.34 0.30 11.12
CA ARG A 97 6.14 -0.75 10.45
C ARG A 97 5.26 -1.69 9.62
N ALA A 98 4.39 -1.08 8.82
CA ALA A 98 3.66 -1.79 7.80
C ALA A 98 4.53 -1.88 6.55
N SER A 99 4.90 -3.09 6.16
CA SER A 99 5.67 -3.35 4.95
C SER A 99 5.15 -4.61 4.32
N PHE A 100 5.21 -4.71 3.00
CA PHE A 100 4.77 -5.91 2.31
C PHE A 100 5.70 -6.27 1.16
N VAL A 101 5.58 -7.48 0.61
CA VAL A 101 6.28 -7.89 -0.60
C VAL A 101 5.40 -8.88 -1.36
N PHE A 102 5.37 -8.74 -2.69
CA PHE A 102 4.82 -9.75 -3.56
C PHE A 102 5.77 -10.95 -3.61
N LEU A 103 5.27 -12.15 -3.37
CA LEU A 103 6.06 -13.35 -3.58
C LEU A 103 6.20 -13.65 -5.08
N PRO A 104 7.27 -14.34 -5.50
CA PRO A 104 7.47 -14.71 -6.90
C PRO A 104 6.38 -15.58 -7.53
N ASN A 105 5.44 -16.10 -6.73
CA ASN A 105 4.31 -16.89 -7.22
C ASN A 105 3.16 -16.04 -7.77
N GLU A 106 3.24 -14.70 -7.71
CA GLU A 106 2.23 -13.76 -8.25
C GLU A 106 0.81 -13.90 -7.66
N GLU A 107 0.66 -14.64 -6.56
CA GLU A 107 -0.63 -14.92 -5.93
C GLU A 107 -0.63 -14.59 -4.43
N THR A 108 0.55 -14.44 -3.85
CA THR A 108 0.71 -14.27 -2.40
C THR A 108 1.47 -13.01 -2.07
N ILE A 109 0.96 -12.27 -1.10
CA ILE A 109 1.68 -11.17 -0.47
C ILE A 109 2.06 -11.58 0.94
N VAL A 110 3.31 -11.30 1.31
CA VAL A 110 3.77 -11.36 2.69
C VAL A 110 3.83 -9.94 3.22
N MET A 111 3.22 -9.69 4.37
CA MET A 111 3.19 -8.37 4.97
C MET A 111 3.45 -8.40 6.48
N THR A 112 4.18 -7.41 6.96
CA THR A 112 4.27 -7.07 8.38
C THR A 112 3.22 -6.01 8.68
N MET A 113 2.44 -6.24 9.72
CA MET A 113 1.44 -5.28 10.20
C MET A 113 1.50 -5.27 11.73
N GLY A 114 2.25 -4.32 12.29
CA GLY A 114 2.66 -4.35 13.70
C GLY A 114 3.57 -5.53 14.00
N ASN A 115 3.23 -6.33 15.00
CA ASN A 115 3.98 -7.52 15.42
C ASN A 115 3.57 -8.83 14.70
N ARG A 116 2.81 -8.74 13.61
CA ARG A 116 2.30 -9.91 12.88
C ARG A 116 2.93 -10.01 11.50
N LEU A 117 3.24 -11.24 11.12
CA LEU A 117 3.55 -11.64 9.75
C LEU A 117 2.30 -12.29 9.15
N ILE A 118 1.81 -11.74 8.05
CA ILE A 118 0.58 -12.17 7.39
C ILE A 118 0.95 -12.65 5.98
N TYR A 119 0.47 -13.84 5.64
CA TYR A 119 0.47 -14.37 4.28
C TYR A 119 -0.96 -14.22 3.75
N TRP A 120 -1.12 -13.42 2.70
CA TRP A 120 -2.42 -13.24 2.06
C TRP A 120 -2.37 -13.75 0.62
N ASN A 121 -3.17 -14.78 0.35
CA ASN A 121 -3.41 -15.26 -1.01
C ASN A 121 -4.64 -14.53 -1.57
N TYR A 122 -4.41 -13.61 -2.51
CA TYR A 122 -5.47 -12.81 -3.12
C TYR A 122 -6.04 -13.45 -4.38
N ALA A 123 -5.41 -14.50 -4.91
CA ALA A 123 -5.92 -15.25 -6.05
C ALA A 123 -7.00 -16.28 -5.63
N SER A 124 -6.91 -16.81 -4.42
CA SER A 124 -7.87 -17.79 -3.89
C SER A 124 -9.26 -17.22 -3.60
N GLU A 125 -9.41 -15.91 -3.44
CA GLU A 125 -10.70 -15.25 -3.18
C GLU A 125 -11.56 -15.07 -4.45
N ASN A 126 -11.02 -15.40 -5.64
CA ASN A 126 -11.70 -15.27 -6.93
C ASN A 126 -12.17 -16.61 -7.55
N ASN A 127 -12.11 -17.71 -6.82
CA ASN A 127 -12.72 -19.01 -7.18
C ASN A 127 -13.97 -19.28 -6.32
#